data_AF-A0A150WHB7-F1
#
_entry.id   AF-A0A150WHB7-F1
#
_cell.length_a   1.000
_cell.length_b   1.000
_cell.length_c   1.000
_cell.angle_alpha   90.00
_cell.angle_beta   90.00
_cell.angle_gamma   90.00
#
_symmetry.space_group_name_H-M   'P 1'
#
loop_
_entity.id
_entity.type
_entity.pdbx_description
1 polymer ?
#
loop_
_entity_poly.entity_id
_entity_poly.type
_entity_poly.pdbx_seq_one_letter_code
_entity_poly.pdbx_strand_id
1 'polypeptide(L)'
;MRIGNRQGQGVVEALLSLPLLFLAGSAIAALLYRGVVFYYTDYQLHEALICTQHESVNHCKNELHQRLGKVLFIKSPYETQIIRSYRAVRGKVSVKLTPELSIEKELKRTL
;
A
#
# COMPACT_ATOMS: atom_id res chain seq x y z
N MET A 1 11.36 39.71 40.26
CA MET A 1 11.43 39.01 38.97
C MET A 1 12.45 37.89 39.08
N ARG A 2 12.02 36.62 39.14
CA ARG A 2 12.95 35.48 39.20
C ARG A 2 13.56 35.29 37.81
N ILE A 3 14.86 35.56 37.70
CA ILE A 3 15.66 35.27 36.51
C ILE A 3 15.79 33.74 36.44
N GLY A 4 14.98 33.13 35.58
CA GLY A 4 14.97 31.68 35.36
C GLY A 4 16.25 31.22 34.66
N ASN A 5 16.83 30.14 35.17
CA ASN A 5 18.02 29.49 34.63
C ASN A 5 17.74 28.97 33.22
N ARG A 6 18.20 29.71 32.18
CA ARG A 6 17.99 29.39 30.76
C ARG A 6 19.01 28.40 30.19
N GLN A 7 20.06 28.06 30.93
CA GLN A 7 21.06 27.09 30.49
C GLN A 7 20.55 25.67 30.78
N GLY A 8 20.26 24.91 29.72
CA GLY A 8 19.82 23.50 29.81
C GLY A 8 18.32 23.27 29.57
N GLN A 9 17.48 24.31 29.67
CA GLN A 9 16.03 24.18 29.44
C GLN A 9 15.73 23.75 27.99
N GLY A 10 16.46 24.28 27.01
CA GLY A 10 16.31 23.87 25.60
C GLY A 10 16.71 22.41 25.33
N VAL A 11 17.66 21.86 26.09
CA VAL A 11 18.06 20.44 25.96
C VAL A 11 16.97 19.54 26.53
N VAL A 12 16.36 19.94 27.67
CA VAL A 12 15.25 19.21 28.30
C VAL A 12 14.00 19.26 27.43
N GLU A 13 13.65 20.42 26.87
CA GLU A 13 12.52 20.57 25.94
C GLU A 13 12.75 19.77 24.64
N ALA A 14 13.97 19.79 24.08
CA ALA A 14 14.32 18.97 22.94
C ALA A 14 14.19 17.47 23.24
N LEU A 15 14.69 17.01 24.40
CA LEU A 15 14.60 15.60 24.82
C LEU A 15 13.15 15.13 25.01
N LEU A 16 12.27 16.02 25.49
CA LEU A 16 10.84 15.72 25.64
C LEU A 16 10.08 15.75 24.31
N SER A 17 10.51 16.59 23.36
CA SER A 17 9.88 16.70 22.03
C SER A 17 10.35 15.64 21.03
N LEU A 18 11.55 15.10 21.18
CA LEU A 18 12.15 14.13 20.25
C LEU A 18 11.31 12.84 20.09
N PRO A 19 10.79 12.20 21.16
CA PRO A 19 9.91 11.04 21.03
C PRO A 19 8.62 11.36 20.28
N LEU A 20 8.07 12.57 20.48
CA LEU A 20 6.86 13.00 19.81
C LEU A 20 7.10 13.19 18.30
N LEU A 21 8.22 13.80 17.93
CA LEU A 21 8.65 13.94 16.54
C LEU A 21 8.93 12.58 15.89
N PHE A 22 9.52 11.64 16.62
CA PHE A 22 9.75 10.28 16.13
C PHE A 22 8.42 9.53 15.91
N LEU A 23 7.46 9.66 16.84
CA LEU A 23 6.12 9.07 16.69
C LEU A 23 5.37 9.71 15.51
N ALA A 24 5.40 11.03 15.37
CA ALA A 24 4.79 11.72 14.24
C ALA A 24 5.45 11.32 12.91
N GLY A 25 6.78 11.28 12.86
CA GLY A 25 7.53 10.87 11.67
C GLY A 25 7.25 9.43 11.26
N SER A 26 7.22 8.51 12.22
CA SER A 26 6.88 7.10 11.95
C SER A 26 5.43 6.91 11.51
N ALA A 27 4.48 7.66 12.09
CA ALA A 27 3.09 7.67 11.65
C ALA A 27 2.94 8.20 10.21
N ILE A 28 3.61 9.31 9.87
CA ILE A 28 3.61 9.86 8.51
C ILE A 28 4.23 8.86 7.53
N ALA A 29 5.38 8.26 7.88
CA ALA A 29 6.03 7.26 7.05
C ALA A 29 5.13 6.03 6.81
N ALA A 30 4.42 5.56 7.84
CA ALA A 30 3.46 4.46 7.70
C ALA A 30 2.29 4.81 6.77
N LEU A 31 1.76 6.03 6.87
CA LEU A 31 0.69 6.52 5.97
C LEU A 31 1.18 6.63 4.53
N LEU A 32 2.38 7.18 4.32
CA LEU A 32 3.00 7.30 3.00
C LEU A 32 3.24 5.92 2.38
N TYR A 33 3.81 4.98 3.14
CA TYR A 33 3.99 3.60 2.69
C TYR A 33 2.67 2.97 2.26
N ARG A 34 1.61 3.13 3.07
CA ARG A 34 0.28 2.64 2.71
C ARG A 34 -0.26 3.27 1.43
N GLY A 35 -0.07 4.57 1.25
CA GLY A 35 -0.46 5.28 0.02
C GLY A 35 0.26 4.75 -1.22
N VAL A 36 1.57 4.52 -1.12
CA VAL A 36 2.38 3.95 -2.21
C VAL A 36 1.91 2.52 -2.54
N VAL A 37 1.71 1.67 -1.53
CA VAL A 37 1.21 0.30 -1.73
C VAL A 37 -0.17 0.31 -2.38
N PHE A 38 -1.08 1.18 -1.93
CA PHE A 38 -2.40 1.33 -2.54
C PHE A 38 -2.28 1.68 -4.02
N TYR A 39 -1.58 2.78 -4.33
CA TYR A 39 -1.44 3.29 -5.69
C TYR A 39 -0.83 2.25 -6.64
N TYR A 40 0.25 1.58 -6.20
CA TYR A 40 0.91 0.59 -7.04
C TYR A 40 0.06 -0.67 -7.21
N THR A 41 -0.60 -1.15 -6.15
CA THR A 41 -1.47 -2.33 -6.23
C THR A 41 -2.67 -2.06 -7.13
N ASP A 42 -3.25 -0.87 -7.02
CA ASP A 42 -4.35 -0.39 -7.86
C ASP A 42 -3.97 -0.36 -9.34
N TYR A 43 -2.79 0.17 -9.65
CA TYR A 43 -2.22 0.21 -11.00
C TYR A 43 -1.96 -1.21 -11.54
N GLN A 44 -1.27 -2.06 -10.79
CA GLN A 44 -0.96 -3.42 -11.24
C GLN A 44 -2.21 -4.29 -11.42
N LEU A 45 -3.22 -4.12 -10.57
CA LEU A 45 -4.50 -4.80 -10.74
C LEU A 45 -5.21 -4.37 -12.02
N HIS A 46 -5.14 -3.08 -12.38
CA HIS A 46 -5.71 -2.58 -13.63
C HIS A 46 -5.01 -3.19 -14.85
N GLU A 47 -3.69 -3.17 -14.86
CA GLU A 47 -2.88 -3.79 -15.92
C GLU A 47 -3.15 -5.30 -16.05
N ALA A 48 -3.28 -6.00 -14.92
CA ALA A 48 -3.61 -7.43 -14.94
C ALA A 48 -5.00 -7.69 -15.53
N LEU A 49 -5.99 -6.82 -15.27
CA LEU A 49 -7.32 -6.93 -15.88
C LEU A 49 -7.26 -6.69 -17.40
N ILE A 50 -6.47 -5.72 -17.87
CA ILE A 50 -6.27 -5.48 -19.30
C ILE A 50 -5.56 -6.68 -19.96
N CYS A 51 -4.54 -7.24 -19.31
CA CYS A 51 -3.83 -8.43 -19.77
C CYS A 51 -4.81 -9.59 -20.07
N THR A 52 -5.83 -9.79 -19.23
CA THR A 52 -6.80 -10.88 -19.44
C THR A 52 -7.66 -10.74 -20.70
N GLN A 53 -7.62 -9.60 -21.39
CA GLN A 53 -8.27 -9.44 -22.69
C GLN A 53 -7.51 -10.17 -23.81
N HIS A 54 -6.18 -10.24 -23.72
CA HIS A 54 -5.29 -10.80 -24.75
C HIS A 54 -4.74 -12.17 -24.34
N GLU A 55 -4.55 -12.41 -23.05
CA GLU A 55 -3.92 -13.61 -22.52
C GLU A 55 -4.81 -14.43 -21.59
N SER A 56 -4.32 -15.62 -21.20
CA SER A 56 -5.00 -16.48 -20.23
C SER A 56 -4.99 -15.86 -18.83
N VAL A 57 -6.07 -16.08 -18.06
CA VAL A 57 -6.19 -15.57 -16.67
C VAL A 57 -5.04 -16.03 -15.79
N ASN A 58 -4.56 -17.27 -15.99
CA ASN A 58 -3.45 -17.83 -15.21
C ASN A 58 -2.13 -17.10 -15.49
N HIS A 59 -1.86 -16.74 -16.74
CA HIS A 59 -0.65 -15.99 -17.09
C HIS A 59 -0.67 -14.61 -16.43
N CYS A 60 -1.76 -13.84 -16.61
CA CYS A 60 -1.91 -12.50 -16.03
C CYS A 60 -1.89 -12.53 -14.49
N LYS A 61 -2.43 -13.59 -13.87
CA LYS A 61 -2.36 -13.77 -12.41
C LYS A 61 -0.93 -14.00 -11.94
N ASN A 62 -0.16 -14.84 -12.64
CA ASN A 62 1.24 -15.09 -12.31
C ASN A 62 2.09 -13.83 -12.48
N GLU A 63 1.86 -13.08 -13.56
CA GLU A 63 2.55 -11.81 -13.79
C GLU A 63 2.21 -10.78 -12.71
N LEU A 64 0.92 -10.63 -12.35
CA LEU A 64 0.48 -9.79 -11.24
C LEU A 64 1.18 -10.17 -9.94
N HIS A 65 1.28 -11.46 -9.64
CA HIS A 65 1.97 -11.96 -8.44
C HIS A 65 3.46 -11.60 -8.46
N GLN A 66 4.16 -11.79 -9.58
CA GLN A 66 5.56 -11.39 -9.71
C GLN A 66 5.76 -9.88 -9.54
N ARG A 67 4.88 -9.06 -10.13
CA ARG A 67 4.96 -7.59 -10.05
C ARG A 67 4.64 -7.06 -8.64
N LEU A 68 3.66 -7.65 -7.95
CA LEU A 68 3.33 -7.30 -6.57
C LEU A 68 4.43 -7.72 -5.59
N GLY A 69 5.03 -8.89 -5.79
CA GLY A 69 6.15 -9.37 -4.96
C GLY A 69 7.38 -8.45 -4.98
N LYS A 70 7.55 -7.63 -6.03
CA LYS A 70 8.64 -6.63 -6.10
C LYS A 70 8.36 -5.35 -5.32
N VAL A 71 7.10 -5.02 -5.07
CA VAL A 71 6.72 -3.73 -4.46
C VAL A 71 6.23 -3.84 -3.04
N LEU A 72 5.63 -4.98 -2.68
CA LEU A 72 5.33 -5.25 -1.29
C LEU A 72 6.65 -5.48 -0.55
N PHE A 73 6.94 -4.64 0.44
CA PHE A 73 8.11 -4.82 1.28
C PHE A 73 8.07 -6.20 1.94
N ILE A 74 9.25 -6.81 2.02
CA ILE A 74 9.55 -8.18 2.39
C ILE A 74 8.55 -8.74 3.42
N LYS A 75 7.74 -9.71 2.97
CA LYS A 75 6.83 -10.57 3.75
C LYS A 75 5.42 -10.06 4.09
N SER A 76 4.91 -8.96 3.53
CA SER A 76 3.46 -8.70 3.65
C SER A 76 2.67 -9.78 2.92
N PRO A 77 1.91 -10.65 3.60
CA PRO A 77 1.13 -11.67 2.93
C PRO A 77 0.01 -11.00 2.13
N TYR A 78 -0.17 -11.43 0.88
CA TYR A 78 -1.19 -10.91 0.00
C TYR A 78 -1.87 -12.04 -0.77
N GLU A 79 -3.13 -11.79 -1.13
CA GLU A 79 -3.96 -12.71 -1.88
C GLU A 79 -4.43 -12.00 -3.15
N THR A 80 -4.41 -12.73 -4.27
CA THR A 80 -4.87 -12.23 -5.56
C THR A 80 -5.93 -13.15 -6.13
N GLN A 81 -7.01 -12.55 -6.62
CA GLN A 81 -8.10 -13.26 -7.28
C GLN A 81 -8.44 -12.53 -8.57
N ILE A 82 -8.48 -13.27 -9.69
CA ILE A 82 -8.95 -12.76 -10.98
C ILE A 82 -10.02 -13.73 -11.46
N ILE A 83 -11.23 -13.22 -11.64
CA ILE A 83 -12.40 -13.98 -12.08
C ILE A 83 -12.82 -13.40 -13.43
N ARG A 84 -12.78 -14.22 -14.47
CA ARG A 84 -13.26 -13.85 -15.80
C ARG A 84 -14.63 -14.45 -16.03
N SER A 85 -15.62 -13.59 -16.28
CA SER A 85 -16.94 -13.97 -16.75
C SER A 85 -17.12 -13.55 -18.22
N TYR A 86 -18.18 -14.03 -18.87
CA TYR A 86 -18.44 -13.72 -20.29
C TYR A 86 -18.56 -12.21 -20.57
N ARG A 87 -19.15 -11.46 -19.62
CA ARG A 87 -19.46 -10.02 -19.77
C ARG A 87 -18.45 -9.08 -19.09
N ALA A 88 -17.70 -9.58 -18.11
CA ALA A 88 -16.82 -8.75 -17.30
C ALA A 88 -15.65 -9.56 -16.74
N VAL A 89 -14.56 -8.88 -16.42
CA VAL A 89 -13.44 -9.42 -15.66
C VAL A 89 -13.37 -8.69 -14.34
N ARG A 90 -13.34 -9.43 -13.23
CA ARG A 90 -13.17 -8.90 -11.89
C ARG A 90 -11.83 -9.30 -11.33
N GLY A 91 -11.19 -8.39 -10.62
CA GLY A 91 -9.91 -8.59 -9.98
C GLY A 91 -9.97 -8.07 -8.55
N LYS A 92 -9.39 -8.82 -7.62
CA LYS A 92 -9.25 -8.44 -6.22
C LYS A 92 -7.83 -8.71 -5.75
N VAL A 93 -7.26 -7.75 -5.03
CA VAL A 93 -5.99 -7.90 -4.31
C VAL A 93 -6.21 -7.51 -2.85
N SER A 94 -5.92 -8.44 -1.95
CA SER A 94 -5.95 -8.22 -0.50
C SER A 94 -4.54 -8.28 0.03
N VAL A 95 -4.06 -7.20 0.65
CA VAL A 95 -2.75 -7.12 1.31
C VAL A 95 -2.97 -7.04 2.81
N LYS A 96 -2.40 -7.98 3.57
CA LYS A 96 -2.49 -8.03 5.03
C LYS A 96 -1.57 -6.99 5.67
N LEU A 97 -1.94 -5.72 5.53
CA LEU A 97 -1.44 -4.60 6.31
C LEU A 97 -2.26 -4.46 7.59
N THR A 98 -1.78 -3.70 8.56
CA THR A 98 -2.56 -3.32 9.75
C THR A 98 -2.91 -1.84 9.66
N PRO A 99 -4.17 -1.46 9.34
CA PRO A 99 -5.30 -2.32 8.99
C PRO A 99 -5.25 -2.80 7.53
N GLU A 100 -6.01 -3.86 7.22
CA GLU A 100 -5.98 -4.56 5.93
C GLU A 100 -6.29 -3.61 4.76
N LEU A 101 -5.65 -3.87 3.63
CA LEU A 101 -5.87 -3.14 2.38
C LEU A 101 -6.43 -4.10 1.33
N SER A 102 -7.69 -3.91 0.95
CA SER A 102 -8.37 -4.69 -0.08
C SER A 102 -8.78 -3.77 -1.23
N ILE A 103 -8.32 -4.09 -2.44
CA ILE A 103 -8.66 -3.38 -3.67
C ILE A 103 -9.42 -4.34 -4.58
N GLU A 104 -10.58 -3.90 -5.07
CA GLU A 104 -11.40 -4.64 -6.02
C GLU A 104 -11.69 -3.77 -7.24
N LYS A 105 -11.57 -4.35 -8.43
CA LYS A 105 -11.84 -3.70 -9.71
C LYS A 105 -12.63 -4.62 -10.63
N GLU A 106 -13.52 -4.03 -11.42
CA GLU A 106 -14.24 -4.69 -12.49
C GLU A 106 -13.98 -3.98 -13.82
N LEU A 107 -13.64 -4.75 -14.85
CA LEU A 107 -13.51 -4.31 -16.23
C LEU A 107 -14.64 -4.95 -17.04
N LYS A 108 -15.61 -4.13 -17.46
CA LYS A 108 -16.68 -4.57 -18.37
C LYS A 108 -16.10 -4.72 -19.77
N ARG A 109 -16.40 -5.83 -20.47
CA ARG A 109 -16.10 -5.93 -21.90
C ARG A 109 -17.10 -5.07 -22.66
N THR A 110 -16.63 -3.98 -23.25
CA THR A 110 -17.38 -3.29 -24.31
C THR A 110 -17.49 -4.25 -25.49
N LEU A 111 -18.74 -4.60 -25.83
CA LEU A 111 -19.11 -5.38 -27.02
C LEU A 111 -18.69 -4.64 -28.30
#